data_AF-A0A124E349-F1
#
_entry.id   AF-A0A124E349-F1
#
_cell.length_a   1.000
_cell.length_b   1.000
_cell.length_c   1.000
_cell.angle_alpha   90.00
_cell.angle_beta   90.00
_cell.angle_gamma   90.00
#
_symmetry.space_group_name_H-M   'P 1'
#
loop_
_entity.id
_entity.type
_entity.pdbx_description
1 polymer ?
#
loop_
_entity_poly.entity_id
_entity_poly.type
_entity_poly.pdbx_seq_one_letter_code
_entity_poly.pdbx_strand_id
1 'polypeptide(L)' 'MSAALCNWQATAERLGGLSRTTVFALWKSGELGSVTIGSRRFSTDAQIDAYINALQAAS' A
#
# COMPACT_ATOMS: atom_id res chain seq x y z
N MET A 1 8.20 -13.09 9.82
CA MET A 1 7.58 -11.99 9.06
C MET A 1 7.89 -10.71 9.81
N SER A 2 8.63 -9.78 9.22
CA SER A 2 8.74 -8.42 9.78
C SER A 2 7.44 -7.68 9.45
N ALA A 3 6.87 -7.00 10.42
CA ALA A 3 5.73 -6.11 10.19
C ALA A 3 6.27 -4.69 9.96
N ALA A 4 6.95 -4.47 8.82
CA ALA A 4 7.40 -3.12 8.50
C ALA A 4 6.18 -2.27 8.10
N LEU A 5 6.09 -1.07 8.68
CA LEU A 5 5.10 -0.07 8.31
C LEU A 5 5.69 0.83 7.22
N CYS A 6 5.22 0.67 5.98
CA CYS A 6 5.61 1.46 4.83
C CYS A 6 4.81 2.76 4.80
N ASN A 7 5.51 3.90 4.84
CA ASN A 7 4.89 5.19 4.51
C ASN A 7 4.52 5.26 3.01
N TRP A 8 3.96 6.38 2.57
CA TRP A 8 3.52 6.52 1.18
C TRP A 8 4.66 6.31 0.15
N GLN A 9 5.88 6.74 0.47
CA GLN A 9 7.02 6.66 -0.43
C GLN A 9 7.53 5.21 -0.54
N ALA A 10 7.72 4.53 0.59
CA ALA A 10 8.11 3.12 0.60
C ALA A 10 7.04 2.25 -0.08
N THR A 11 5.76 2.56 0.14
CA THR A 11 4.64 1.88 -0.54
C THR A 11 4.71 2.10 -2.05
N ALA A 12 4.93 3.34 -2.49
CA ALA A 12 5.09 3.68 -3.90
C ALA A 12 6.25 2.93 -4.55
N GLU A 13 7.42 2.90 -3.91
CA GLU A 13 8.61 2.21 -4.40
C GLU A 13 8.35 0.71 -4.56
N ARG A 14 7.71 0.06 -3.56
CA ARG A 14 7.36 -1.36 -3.64
C ARG A 14 6.32 -1.68 -4.72
N LEU A 15 5.47 -0.72 -5.09
CA LEU A 15 4.46 -0.86 -6.15
C LEU A 15 4.97 -0.42 -7.54
N GLY A 16 6.29 -0.29 -7.73
CA GLY A 16 6.88 0.07 -9.03
C GLY A 16 7.05 1.58 -9.25
N GLY A 17 7.14 2.37 -8.19
CA GLY A 17 7.42 3.81 -8.27
C GLY A 17 6.19 4.68 -8.51
N LEU A 18 5.04 4.33 -7.94
CA LEU A 18 3.80 5.09 -8.11
C LEU A 18 3.88 6.51 -7.54
N SER A 19 3.04 7.42 -8.06
CA SER A 19 2.95 8.76 -7.51
C SER A 19 2.33 8.75 -6.11
N ARG A 20 2.67 9.75 -5.28
CA ARG A 20 2.02 9.97 -3.97
C ARG A 20 0.50 9.99 -4.10
N THR A 21 -0.03 10.73 -5.08
CA THR A 21 -1.47 10.88 -5.28
C THR A 21 -2.12 9.53 -5.55
N THR A 22 -1.48 8.67 -6.34
CA THR A 22 -1.96 7.31 -6.62
C THR A 22 -2.02 6.47 -5.35
N VAL A 23 -0.97 6.46 -4.53
CA VAL A 23 -0.97 5.70 -3.25
C VAL A 23 -2.09 6.16 -2.33
N PHE A 24 -2.27 7.48 -2.18
CA PHE A 24 -3.34 8.02 -1.34
C PHE A 24 -4.74 7.74 -1.92
N ALA A 25 -4.89 7.71 -3.24
CA ALA A 25 -6.15 7.32 -3.90
C ALA A 25 -6.47 5.84 -3.63
N LEU A 26 -5.49 4.94 -3.75
CA LEU A 26 -5.66 3.51 -3.45
C LEU A 26 -6.01 3.27 -1.97
N TRP A 27 -5.37 3.99 -1.05
CA TRP A 27 -5.75 3.96 0.36
C TRP A 27 -7.14 4.54 0.63
N LYS A 28 -7.60 5.49 -0.19
CA LYS A 28 -8.93 6.10 -0.07
C LYS A 28 -10.01 5.19 -0.64
N SER A 29 -9.75 4.49 -1.74
CA SER A 29 -10.68 3.51 -2.31
C SER A 29 -10.74 2.23 -1.49
N GLY A 30 -9.68 1.92 -0.74
CA GLY A 30 -9.57 0.70 0.05
C GLY A 30 -9.03 -0.49 -0.74
N GLU A 31 -8.71 -0.31 -2.02
CA GLU A 31 -8.05 -1.32 -2.85
C GLU A 31 -6.68 -1.71 -2.27
N LEU A 32 -5.92 -0.72 -1.79
CA LEU A 32 -4.68 -0.95 -1.05
C LEU A 32 -4.95 -0.86 0.45
N GLY A 33 -4.69 -1.96 1.16
CA GLY A 33 -4.81 -2.01 2.61
C GLY A 33 -3.91 -0.97 3.29
N SER A 34 -4.45 -0.27 4.28
CA SER A 34 -3.70 0.70 5.09
C SER A 34 -4.02 0.59 6.57
N VAL A 35 -3.07 1.00 7.39
CA VAL A 35 -3.18 1.23 8.83
C VAL A 35 -2.99 2.72 9.07
N THR A 36 -3.92 3.32 9.80
CA THR A 36 -3.82 4.74 10.18
C THR A 36 -3.23 4.84 11.58
N ILE A 37 -2.14 5.62 11.71
CA ILE A 37 -1.51 5.93 13.00
C ILE A 37 -1.52 7.46 13.15
N GLY A 38 -2.36 7.96 14.05
CA GLY A 38 -2.65 9.38 14.16
C GLY A 38 -3.25 9.93 12.86
N SER A 39 -2.60 10.92 12.25
CA SER A 39 -3.02 11.54 10.99
C SER A 39 -2.35 10.95 9.74
N ARG A 40 -1.54 9.89 9.89
CA ARG A 40 -0.75 9.31 8.79
C ARG A 40 -1.21 7.90 8.49
N ARG A 41 -1.19 7.55 7.20
CA ARG A 41 -1.47 6.20 6.70
C ARG A 41 -0.18 5.50 6.30
N PHE A 42 -0.18 4.19 6.53
CA PHE A 42 0.91 3.28 6.23
C PHE A 42 0.32 2.00 5.64
N SER A 43 1.05 1.30 4.80
CA SER A 43 0.74 -0.10 4.46
C SER A 43 1.74 -1.00 5.16
N THR A 44 1.28 -2.15 5.63
CA THR A 44 2.18 -3.23 6.04
C THR A 44 2.68 -3.99 4.83
N ASP A 45 3.79 -4.70 4.98
CA ASP A 45 4.30 -5.56 3.90
C ASP A 45 3.23 -6.55 3.40
N ALA A 46 2.51 -7.18 4.33
CA ALA A 46 1.44 -8.13 4.02
C ALA A 46 0.28 -7.48 3.23
N GLN A 47 -0.06 -6.22 3.51
CA GLN A 47 -1.10 -5.50 2.77
C GLN A 47 -0.65 -5.17 1.33
N ILE A 48 0.62 -4.85 1.14
CA ILE A 48 1.20 -4.61 -0.19
C ILE A 48 1.22 -5.92 -0.99
N ASP A 49 1.70 -7.00 -0.39
CA ASP A 49 1.77 -8.31 -1.05
C ASP A 49 0.36 -8.83 -1.40
N ALA A 50 -0.62 -8.65 -0.51
CA ALA A 50 -2.01 -9.00 -0.78
C ALA A 50 -2.61 -8.22 -1.96
N TYR A 51 -2.32 -6.92 -2.06
CA TYR A 51 -2.77 -6.09 -3.18
C TYR A 51 -2.16 -6.57 -4.52
N ILE A 52 -0.86 -6.87 -4.55
CA ILE A 52 -0.19 -7.39 -5.76
C ILE A 52 -0.80 -8.74 -6.18
N ASN A 53 -1.00 -9.65 -5.22
CA ASN A 53 -1.61 -10.96 -5.50
C ASN A 53 -3.04 -10.83 -6.06
N ALA A 54 -3.82 -9.87 -5.56
CA ALA A 54 -5.16 -9.61 -6.08
C ALA A 54 -5.15 -9.11 -7.53
N LEU A 55 -4.19 -8.25 -7.89
CA LEU A 55 -4.01 -7.79 -9.28
C LEU A 55 -3.60 -8.94 -10.21
N GLN A 56 -2.69 -9.80 -9.76
CA GLN A 56 -2.27 -10.98 -10.53
C GLN A 56 -3.41 -11.97 -10.76
N ALA A 57 -4.29 -12.16 -9.78
CA ALA A 57 -5.45 -13.05 -9.91
C ALA A 57 -6.56 -12.48 -10.81
N ALA A 58 -6.59 -11.15 -11.00
CA ALA A 58 -7.55 -10.48 -11.87
C ALA A 58 -7.08 -10.34 -13.34
N SER A 59 -5.84 -10.77 -13.64
CA SER A 59 -5.23 -10.75 -14.97
C SER A 59 -5.34 -12.11 -15.66
#